data_AF-A0A1F6TNJ5-F1
#
_entry.id   AF-A0A1F6TNJ5-F1
#
_cell.length_a   1.000
_cell.length_b   1.000
_cell.length_c   1.000
_cell.angle_alpha   90.00
_cell.angle_beta   90.00
_cell.angle_gamma   90.00
#
_symmetry.space_group_name_H-M   'P 1'
#
loop_
_entity.id
_entity.type
_entity.pdbx_description
1 polymer ?
#
loop_
_entity_poly.entity_id
_entity_poly.type
_entity_poly.pdbx_seq_one_letter_code
_entity_poly.pdbx_strand_id
1 'polypeptide(L)'
;MDVKDLNKSQLILLAILLSFVTSIATGITTVTLMQQAPASFTVPVTRIVRETVEKIVPAEGTKTQALSAEEKKLLADLKAIKPLTVTLFLKGLPVESGGVTEDKVLGTGLFLGDNKVVIASIIPEPKEGETYIVKSVLGEQKVLKTTVEKDFTIVELVQSEEVVVPTPTDGTTVPSAETTQ
;
A
#
# COMPACT_ATOMS: atom_id res chain seq x y z
N MET A 1 -64.17 -28.51 37.86
CA MET A 1 -63.77 -27.08 37.89
C MET A 1 -63.37 -26.75 36.46
N ASP A 2 -64.27 -26.11 35.71
CA ASP A 2 -64.02 -25.79 34.31
C ASP A 2 -63.28 -24.46 34.20
N VAL A 3 -62.47 -24.31 33.15
CA VAL A 3 -61.74 -23.05 32.87
C VAL A 3 -62.69 -21.84 32.71
N LYS A 4 -63.96 -22.12 32.43
CA LYS A 4 -65.04 -21.14 32.25
C LYS A 4 -65.55 -20.55 33.57
N ASP A 5 -65.24 -21.19 34.70
CA ASP A 5 -65.70 -20.76 36.03
C ASP A 5 -64.69 -19.82 36.73
N LEU A 6 -63.58 -19.45 36.07
CA LEU A 6 -62.56 -18.56 36.62
C LEU A 6 -62.89 -17.08 36.43
N ASN A 7 -62.57 -16.26 37.44
CA ASN A 7 -62.69 -14.82 37.35
C ASN A 7 -61.67 -14.25 36.34
N LYS A 8 -61.98 -13.10 35.71
CA LYS A 8 -61.12 -12.41 34.73
C LYS A 8 -59.67 -12.26 35.22
N SER A 9 -59.48 -11.87 36.48
CA SER A 9 -58.13 -11.74 37.06
C SER A 9 -57.39 -13.07 37.17
N GLN A 10 -58.09 -14.17 37.45
CA GLN A 10 -57.49 -15.50 37.54
C GLN A 10 -57.12 -16.03 36.15
N LEU A 11 -57.93 -15.76 35.13
CA LEU A 11 -57.58 -16.08 33.74
C LEU A 11 -56.35 -15.31 33.26
N ILE A 12 -56.24 -14.03 33.61
CA ILE A 12 -55.04 -13.22 33.29
C ILE A 12 -53.81 -13.78 34.01
N LEU A 13 -53.93 -14.10 35.31
CA LEU A 13 -52.83 -14.68 36.08
C LEU A 13 -52.38 -16.04 35.51
N LEU A 14 -53.33 -16.88 35.10
CA LEU A 14 -53.09 -18.16 34.46
C LEU A 14 -52.38 -18.00 33.10
N ALA A 15 -52.80 -17.01 32.29
CA ALA A 15 -52.17 -16.72 31.01
C ALA A 15 -50.71 -16.24 31.17
N ILE A 16 -50.45 -15.39 32.16
CA ILE A 16 -49.08 -14.92 32.47
C ILE A 16 -48.22 -16.08 32.96
N LEU A 17 -48.75 -16.92 33.86
CA LEU A 17 -48.04 -18.11 34.35
C LEU A 17 -47.71 -19.08 33.22
N LEU A 18 -48.67 -19.34 32.32
CA LEU A 18 -48.48 -20.22 31.18
C LEU A 18 -47.42 -19.67 30.22
N SER A 19 -47.42 -18.37 29.97
CA SER A 19 -46.41 -17.70 29.13
C SER A 19 -45.01 -17.83 29.74
N PHE A 20 -44.89 -17.64 31.06
CA PHE A 20 -43.63 -17.78 31.78
C PHE A 20 -43.08 -19.22 31.73
N VAL A 21 -43.92 -20.21 32.03
CA VAL A 21 -43.53 -21.63 31.98
C VAL A 21 -43.17 -22.07 30.56
N THR A 22 -43.92 -21.60 29.56
CA THR A 22 -43.65 -21.93 28.14
C THR A 22 -42.31 -21.34 27.68
N SER A 23 -41.95 -20.13 28.13
CA SER A 23 -40.65 -19.51 27.81
C SER A 23 -39.48 -20.33 28.36
N ILE A 24 -39.58 -20.80 29.61
CA ILE A 24 -38.54 -21.63 30.23
C ILE A 24 -38.48 -23.00 29.57
N ALA A 25 -39.63 -23.64 29.34
CA ALA A 25 -39.69 -24.93 28.68
C ALA A 25 -39.07 -24.89 27.27
N THR A 26 -39.41 -23.87 26.47
CA THR A 26 -38.82 -23.66 25.13
C THR A 26 -37.31 -23.45 25.21
N GLY A 27 -36.83 -22.66 26.16
CA GLY A 27 -35.40 -22.46 26.39
C GLY A 27 -34.67 -23.75 26.75
N ILE A 28 -35.21 -24.54 27.67
CA ILE A 28 -34.60 -25.82 28.05
C ILE A 28 -34.65 -26.81 26.87
N THR A 29 -35.79 -26.97 26.20
CA THR A 29 -35.92 -27.92 25.08
C THR A 29 -35.02 -27.56 23.90
N THR A 30 -34.87 -26.28 23.57
CA THR A 30 -33.92 -25.85 22.52
C THR A 30 -32.47 -26.16 22.90
N VAL A 31 -32.07 -25.87 24.13
CA VAL A 31 -30.72 -26.16 24.62
C VAL A 31 -30.44 -27.67 24.72
N THR A 32 -31.42 -28.47 25.15
CA THR A 32 -31.25 -29.93 25.26
C THR A 32 -31.22 -30.58 23.89
N LEU A 33 -32.02 -30.13 22.92
CA LEU A 33 -31.94 -30.59 21.53
C LEU A 33 -30.60 -30.22 20.88
N MET A 34 -30.03 -29.04 21.20
CA MET A 34 -28.68 -28.70 20.76
C MET A 34 -27.60 -29.60 21.37
N GLN A 35 -27.76 -30.05 22.62
CA GLN A 35 -26.82 -30.97 23.28
C GLN A 35 -26.99 -32.44 22.85
N GLN A 36 -28.19 -32.83 22.42
CA GLN A 36 -28.50 -34.17 21.92
C GLN A 36 -28.27 -34.33 20.42
N ALA A 37 -27.97 -33.23 19.71
CA ALA A 37 -27.57 -33.28 18.31
C ALA A 37 -26.30 -34.18 18.19
N PRO A 38 -26.35 -35.26 17.40
CA PRO A 38 -25.18 -36.10 17.16
C PRO A 38 -23.99 -35.25 16.70
N ALA A 39 -22.78 -35.62 17.10
CA ALA A 39 -21.51 -34.96 16.81
C ALA A 39 -21.16 -34.79 15.31
N SER A 40 -22.12 -34.85 14.39
CA SER A 40 -21.95 -34.49 12.99
C SER A 40 -21.76 -32.97 12.75
N PHE A 41 -21.95 -32.13 13.77
CA PHE A 41 -21.65 -30.69 13.71
C PHE A 41 -20.55 -30.21 14.68
N THR A 42 -19.91 -31.09 15.44
CA THR A 42 -18.68 -30.76 16.20
C THR A 42 -17.40 -31.19 15.48
N VAL A 43 -17.51 -32.10 14.51
CA VAL A 43 -16.40 -32.53 13.64
C VAL A 43 -15.96 -31.43 12.65
N PRO A 44 -16.82 -30.55 12.10
CA PRO A 44 -16.36 -29.47 11.22
C PRO A 44 -15.61 -28.36 11.98
N VAL A 45 -16.04 -28.02 13.21
CA VAL A 45 -15.40 -26.93 13.98
C VAL A 45 -14.04 -27.33 14.52
N THR A 46 -13.91 -28.55 15.07
CA THR A 46 -12.59 -29.05 15.51
C THR A 46 -11.63 -29.24 14.34
N ARG A 47 -12.12 -29.44 13.11
CA ARG A 47 -11.31 -29.40 11.89
C ARG A 47 -10.89 -27.98 11.50
N ILE A 48 -11.78 -26.99 11.61
CA ILE A 48 -11.46 -25.58 11.33
C ILE A 48 -10.49 -25.01 12.37
N VAL A 49 -10.61 -25.37 13.65
CA VAL A 49 -9.63 -24.97 14.66
C VAL A 49 -8.30 -25.70 14.44
N ARG A 50 -8.30 -26.98 14.05
CA ARG A 50 -7.04 -27.66 13.66
C ARG A 50 -6.40 -27.02 12.44
N GLU A 51 -7.15 -26.76 11.37
CA GLU A 51 -6.61 -26.10 10.17
C GLU A 51 -6.21 -24.65 10.44
N THR A 52 -6.89 -23.93 11.33
CA THR A 52 -6.46 -22.59 11.74
C THR A 52 -5.17 -22.70 12.55
N VAL A 53 -5.06 -23.59 13.54
CA VAL A 53 -3.84 -23.73 14.35
C VAL A 53 -2.65 -24.27 13.55
N GLU A 54 -2.89 -25.17 12.59
CA GLU A 54 -1.88 -25.68 11.65
C GLU A 54 -1.43 -24.59 10.66
N LYS A 55 -2.30 -23.65 10.31
CA LYS A 55 -2.00 -22.51 9.44
C LYS A 55 -1.42 -21.28 10.16
N ILE A 56 -1.49 -21.20 11.50
CA ILE A 56 -0.75 -20.20 12.31
C ILE A 56 0.50 -20.73 13.03
N VAL A 57 1.03 -21.90 12.66
CA VAL A 57 2.49 -22.00 12.69
C VAL A 57 2.96 -20.95 11.70
N PRO A 58 3.71 -19.90 12.10
CA PRO A 58 4.35 -19.06 11.11
C PRO A 58 5.08 -20.01 10.17
N ALA A 59 5.04 -19.77 8.86
CA ALA A 59 5.97 -20.42 7.97
C ALA A 59 7.39 -20.01 8.40
N GLU A 60 7.91 -20.64 9.45
CA GLU A 60 9.31 -20.63 9.85
C GLU A 60 10.00 -21.42 8.76
N GLY A 61 10.42 -20.66 7.76
CA GLY A 61 10.70 -21.17 6.45
C GLY A 61 9.68 -20.69 5.44
N THR A 62 9.62 -19.36 5.23
CA THR A 62 9.92 -18.94 3.85
C THR A 62 11.20 -19.69 3.52
N LYS A 63 11.10 -20.83 2.82
CA LYS A 63 12.22 -21.34 2.06
C LYS A 63 12.47 -20.24 1.05
N THR A 64 13.18 -19.21 1.49
CA THR A 64 14.02 -18.40 0.64
C THR A 64 14.88 -19.47 0.03
N GLN A 65 14.49 -19.95 -1.16
CA GLN A 65 15.37 -20.76 -1.96
C GLN A 65 16.67 -19.96 -1.93
N ALA A 66 17.70 -20.55 -1.33
CA ALA A 66 18.98 -19.90 -1.25
C ALA A 66 19.35 -19.63 -2.69
N LEU A 67 19.24 -18.36 -3.11
CA LEU A 67 19.49 -17.95 -4.48
C LEU A 67 20.79 -18.61 -4.90
N SER A 68 20.77 -19.31 -6.02
CA SER A 68 21.96 -19.92 -6.59
C SER A 68 23.05 -18.86 -6.74
N ALA A 69 24.31 -19.27 -6.84
CA ALA A 69 25.42 -18.34 -6.99
C ALA A 69 25.21 -17.39 -8.19
N GLU A 70 24.59 -17.90 -9.27
CA GLU A 70 24.21 -17.13 -10.45
C GLU A 70 23.11 -16.11 -10.15
N GLU A 71 22.06 -16.50 -9.42
CA GLU A 71 20.93 -15.62 -9.09
C GLU A 71 21.35 -14.48 -8.14
N LYS A 72 22.27 -14.75 -7.20
CA LYS A 72 22.86 -13.71 -6.34
C LYS A 72 23.69 -12.71 -7.14
N LYS A 73 24.44 -13.18 -8.13
CA LYS A 73 25.21 -12.31 -9.03
C LYS A 73 24.27 -11.42 -9.85
N LEU A 74 23.24 -12.01 -10.47
CA LEU A 74 22.23 -11.24 -11.20
C LEU A 74 21.52 -10.22 -10.30
N LEU A 75 21.23 -10.56 -9.04
CA LEU A 75 20.64 -9.61 -8.11
C LEU A 75 21.60 -8.46 -7.75
N ALA A 76 22.90 -8.73 -7.61
CA ALA A 76 23.90 -7.69 -7.38
C ALA A 76 24.00 -6.76 -8.61
N ASP A 77 24.05 -7.33 -9.81
CA ASP A 77 24.09 -6.58 -11.07
C ASP A 77 22.83 -5.72 -11.25
N LEU A 78 21.64 -6.28 -10.97
CA LEU A 78 20.38 -5.52 -11.02
C LEU A 78 20.33 -4.41 -9.97
N LYS A 79 20.84 -4.64 -8.76
CA LYS A 79 20.92 -3.59 -7.73
C LYS A 79 21.83 -2.44 -8.17
N ALA A 80 22.91 -2.73 -8.90
CA ALA A 80 23.80 -1.71 -9.45
C ALA A 80 23.14 -0.92 -10.60
N ILE A 81 22.29 -1.56 -11.41
CA ILE A 81 21.63 -0.92 -12.57
C ILE A 81 20.36 -0.14 -12.16
N LYS A 82 19.65 -0.56 -11.10
CA LYS A 82 18.44 0.11 -10.59
C LYS A 82 18.51 1.63 -10.50
N PRO A 83 19.56 2.26 -9.93
CA PRO A 83 19.64 3.73 -9.86
C PRO A 83 19.77 4.39 -11.24
N LEU A 84 20.22 3.65 -12.25
CA LEU A 84 20.36 4.15 -13.61
C LEU A 84 19.06 4.08 -14.40
N THR A 85 18.10 3.27 -13.98
CA THR A 85 16.80 3.12 -14.66
C THR A 85 15.85 4.24 -14.26
N VAL A 86 15.13 4.77 -15.26
CA VAL A 86 14.13 5.80 -15.06
C VAL A 86 12.86 5.52 -15.84
N THR A 87 11.75 6.06 -15.36
CA THR A 87 10.47 5.96 -16.06
C THR A 87 9.96 7.35 -16.36
N LEU A 88 9.62 7.59 -17.63
CA LEU A 88 9.01 8.83 -18.09
C LEU A 88 7.48 8.73 -17.99
N PHE A 89 6.90 9.77 -17.41
CA PHE A 89 5.47 9.93 -17.24
C PHE A 89 5.00 11.22 -17.91
N LEU A 90 3.83 11.16 -18.51
CA LEU A 90 3.01 12.31 -18.85
C LEU A 90 2.19 12.68 -17.62
N LYS A 91 2.43 13.86 -17.05
CA LYS A 91 1.55 14.40 -16.02
C LYS A 91 0.20 14.71 -16.67
N GLY A 92 -0.86 14.03 -16.23
CA GLY A 92 -2.21 14.38 -16.64
C GLY A 92 -2.52 15.84 -16.30
N LEU A 93 -3.11 16.57 -17.26
CA LEU A 93 -3.65 17.91 -17.04
C LEU A 93 -4.63 17.88 -15.85
N PRO A 94 -4.70 18.94 -15.02
CA PRO A 94 -5.70 19.03 -13.97
C PRO A 94 -7.09 19.11 -14.62
N VAL A 95 -7.83 18.00 -14.61
CA VAL A 95 -9.26 18.03 -14.90
C VAL A 95 -9.92 18.68 -13.70
N GLU A 96 -10.62 19.81 -13.91
CA GLU A 96 -11.36 20.56 -12.88
C GLU A 96 -12.58 19.81 -12.29
N SER A 97 -12.46 18.50 -12.07
CA SER A 97 -13.46 17.73 -11.33
C SER A 97 -12.85 16.42 -10.83
N GLY A 98 -12.32 16.45 -9.61
CA GLY A 98 -12.37 15.36 -8.62
C GLY A 98 -11.90 13.95 -9.02
N GLY A 99 -11.26 13.76 -10.16
CA GLY A 99 -10.74 12.48 -10.62
C GLY A 99 -9.24 12.38 -10.38
N VAL A 100 -8.79 11.23 -9.87
CA VAL A 100 -7.36 10.93 -9.69
C VAL A 100 -6.66 11.08 -11.03
N THR A 101 -5.74 12.03 -11.15
CA THR A 101 -4.90 12.18 -12.34
C THR A 101 -3.96 10.97 -12.40
N GLU A 102 -4.26 9.99 -13.24
CA GLU A 102 -3.33 8.90 -13.51
C GLU A 102 -2.20 9.43 -14.41
N ASP A 103 -0.98 9.42 -13.88
CA ASP A 103 0.22 9.73 -14.66
C ASP A 103 0.39 8.65 -15.74
N LYS A 104 0.32 9.01 -17.02
CA LYS A 104 0.43 8.04 -18.12
C LYS A 104 1.90 7.73 -18.38
N VAL A 105 2.30 6.47 -18.20
CA VAL A 105 3.67 6.01 -18.51
C VAL A 105 3.91 6.17 -20.02
N LEU A 106 4.96 6.91 -20.37
CA LEU A 106 5.39 7.13 -21.75
C LEU A 106 6.51 6.17 -22.16
N GLY A 107 7.36 5.76 -21.23
CA GLY A 107 8.42 4.79 -21.50
C GLY A 107 9.41 4.64 -20.34
N THR A 108 10.29 3.66 -20.48
CA THR A 108 11.40 3.40 -19.55
C THR A 108 12.71 3.69 -20.24
N GLY A 109 13.63 4.32 -19.52
CA GLY A 109 14.92 4.73 -20.03
C GLY A 109 16.07 4.53 -19.04
N LEU A 110 17.24 4.98 -19.45
CA LEU A 110 18.47 4.96 -18.66
C LEU A 110 19.05 6.37 -18.55
N PHE A 111 19.59 6.71 -17.38
CA PHE A 111 20.40 7.92 -17.22
C PHE A 111 21.69 7.83 -18.05
N LEU A 112 22.00 8.91 -18.74
CA LEU A 112 23.22 9.11 -19.51
C LEU A 112 23.90 10.40 -19.00
N GLY A 113 24.87 10.23 -18.11
CA GLY A 113 25.50 11.36 -17.40
C GLY A 113 24.58 11.95 -16.32
N ASP A 114 24.79 13.21 -15.97
CA ASP A 114 24.14 13.85 -14.81
C ASP A 114 22.70 14.33 -15.09
N ASN A 115 22.40 14.68 -16.34
CA ASN A 115 21.16 15.41 -16.69
C ASN A 115 20.46 14.92 -17.96
N LYS A 116 20.93 13.84 -18.59
CA LYS A 116 20.29 13.28 -19.79
C LYS A 116 19.76 11.89 -19.51
N VAL A 117 18.68 11.54 -20.18
CA VAL A 117 18.01 10.25 -20.10
C VAL A 117 17.78 9.75 -21.52
N VAL A 118 18.07 8.48 -21.77
CA VAL A 118 17.78 7.83 -23.05
C VAL A 118 16.60 6.89 -22.87
N ILE A 119 15.55 7.10 -23.66
CA ILE A 119 14.36 6.24 -23.69
C ILE A 119 14.36 5.46 -24.99
N ALA A 120 14.22 4.14 -24.90
CA ALA A 120 14.14 3.23 -26.05
C ALA A 120 12.74 3.25 -26.68
N SER A 121 12.20 4.45 -26.91
CA SER A 121 10.91 4.71 -27.54
C SER A 121 10.92 6.12 -28.10
N ILE A 122 10.21 6.30 -29.21
CA ILE A 122 10.05 7.60 -29.86
C ILE A 122 9.01 8.39 -29.06
N ILE A 123 9.47 9.34 -28.25
CA ILE A 123 8.60 10.22 -27.48
C ILE A 123 8.53 11.59 -28.20
N PRO A 124 7.36 12.00 -28.70
CA PRO A 124 7.22 13.32 -29.32
C PRO A 124 7.46 14.44 -28.29
N GLU A 125 7.78 15.65 -28.75
CA GLU A 125 7.88 16.81 -27.85
C GLU A 125 6.53 17.06 -27.13
N PRO A 126 6.56 17.50 -25.87
CA PRO A 126 5.34 17.81 -25.12
C PRO A 126 4.53 18.87 -25.85
N LYS A 127 3.25 18.57 -26.11
CA LYS A 127 2.33 19.55 -26.70
C LYS A 127 2.09 20.70 -25.72
N GLU A 128 1.68 21.86 -26.23
CA GLU A 128 1.42 23.07 -25.44
C GLU A 128 0.42 22.75 -24.28
N GLY A 129 0.93 22.70 -23.04
CA GLY A 129 0.17 22.31 -21.83
C GLY A 129 0.53 20.95 -21.21
N GLU A 130 1.31 20.09 -21.88
CA GLU A 130 1.76 18.81 -21.35
C GLU A 130 3.06 18.95 -20.53
N THR A 131 3.10 18.38 -19.32
CA THR A 131 4.33 18.34 -18.50
C THR A 131 4.85 16.91 -18.43
N TYR A 132 6.07 16.69 -18.90
CA TYR A 132 6.74 15.40 -18.82
C TYR A 132 7.60 15.34 -17.56
N ILE A 133 7.49 14.23 -16.82
CA ILE A 133 8.21 14.00 -15.57
C ILE A 133 8.95 12.68 -15.65
N VAL A 134 10.23 12.69 -15.33
CA VAL A 134 11.03 11.49 -15.14
C VAL A 134 11.04 11.16 -13.65
N LYS A 135 10.61 9.95 -13.30
CA LYS A 135 10.71 9.42 -11.94
C LYS A 135 11.84 8.41 -11.88
N SER A 136 12.72 8.58 -10.88
CA SER A 136 13.81 7.66 -10.56
C SER A 136 13.89 7.41 -9.04
N VAL A 137 14.82 6.57 -8.60
CA VAL A 137 15.15 6.40 -7.18
C VAL A 137 15.65 7.70 -6.53
N LEU A 138 16.14 8.65 -7.33
CA LEU A 138 16.60 9.97 -6.89
C LEU A 138 15.45 10.99 -6.73
N GLY A 139 14.24 10.65 -7.14
CA GLY A 139 13.07 11.54 -7.09
C GLY A 139 12.49 11.84 -8.47
N GLU A 140 11.61 12.85 -8.51
CA GLU A 140 10.92 13.30 -9.72
C GLU A 140 11.62 14.53 -10.31
N GLN A 141 11.96 14.49 -11.61
CA GLN A 141 12.59 15.59 -12.34
C GLN A 141 11.76 15.97 -13.56
N LYS A 142 11.62 17.27 -13.82
CA LYS A 142 10.91 17.77 -15.00
C LYS A 142 11.80 17.65 -16.25
N VAL A 143 11.17 17.33 -17.37
CA VAL A 143 11.84 17.31 -18.67
C VAL A 143 11.96 18.75 -19.21
N LEU A 144 13.18 19.13 -19.59
CA LEU A 144 13.51 20.40 -20.23
C LEU A 144 13.31 20.31 -21.75
N LYS A 145 13.89 19.29 -22.37
CA LYS A 145 13.90 19.13 -23.83
C LYS A 145 13.88 17.66 -24.21
N THR A 146 13.26 17.36 -25.35
CA THR A 146 13.19 16.01 -25.91
C THR A 146 13.80 16.04 -27.32
N THR A 147 14.80 15.20 -27.58
CA THR A 147 15.45 15.06 -28.89
C THR A 147 15.18 13.66 -29.42
N VAL A 148 14.42 13.57 -30.50
CA VAL A 148 14.04 12.30 -31.12
C VAL A 148 15.12 11.87 -32.12
N GLU A 149 15.65 10.68 -31.91
CA GLU A 149 16.53 9.96 -32.83
C GLU A 149 15.77 8.82 -33.52
N LYS A 150 16.41 8.13 -34.47
CA LYS A 150 15.76 7.12 -35.33
C LYS A 150 15.06 6.00 -34.55
N ASP A 151 15.64 5.58 -33.42
CA ASP A 151 15.16 4.42 -32.64
C ASP A 151 15.02 4.73 -31.13
N PHE A 152 15.40 5.93 -30.69
CA PHE A 152 15.37 6.33 -29.27
C PHE A 152 15.10 7.81 -29.11
N THR A 153 14.88 8.25 -27.87
CA THR A 153 14.68 9.66 -27.55
C THR A 153 15.55 10.06 -26.38
N ILE A 154 16.30 11.15 -26.55
CA ILE A 154 17.11 11.77 -25.50
C ILE A 154 16.26 12.82 -24.81
N VAL A 155 16.07 12.65 -23.53
CA VAL A 155 15.35 13.54 -22.63
C VAL A 155 16.39 14.29 -21.80
N GLU A 156 16.43 15.61 -21.93
CA GLU A 156 17.23 16.47 -21.06
C GLU A 156 16.38 16.90 -19.88
N LEU A 157 16.90 16.71 -18.68
CA LEU A 157 16.22 17.08 -17.44
C LEU A 157 16.59 18.50 -17.04
N VAL A 158 15.63 19.19 -16.42
CA VAL A 158 15.93 20.45 -15.74
C VAL A 158 16.96 20.15 -14.66
N GLN A 159 18.13 20.79 -14.75
CA GLN A 159 19.12 20.72 -13.69
C GLN A 159 18.46 21.30 -12.45
N SER A 160 18.16 20.43 -11.47
CA SER A 160 17.85 20.89 -10.13
C SER A 160 19.10 21.57 -9.63
N GLU A 161 19.13 22.89 -9.75
CA GLU A 161 20.09 23.74 -9.09
C GLU A 161 20.03 23.37 -7.61
N GLU A 162 21.10 22.74 -7.13
CA GLU A 162 21.39 22.63 -5.72
C GLU A 162 21.15 24.02 -5.13
N VAL A 163 20.24 24.12 -4.16
CA VAL A 163 20.18 25.29 -3.30
C VAL A 163 21.54 25.34 -2.63
N VAL A 164 22.43 26.17 -3.17
CA VAL A 164 23.70 26.53 -2.56
C VAL A 164 23.33 27.19 -1.24
N VAL A 165 23.36 26.39 -0.17
CA VAL A 165 23.38 26.90 1.20
C VAL A 165 24.60 27.82 1.25
N PRO A 166 24.44 29.14 1.48
CA PRO A 166 25.59 30.01 1.57
C PRO A 166 26.35 29.60 2.83
N THR A 167 27.48 28.93 2.64
CA THR A 167 28.51 28.75 3.66
C THR A 167 28.88 30.15 4.18
N PRO A 168 28.82 30.42 5.49
CA PRO A 168 29.36 31.66 6.02
C PRO A 168 30.88 31.60 5.83
N THR A 169 31.38 32.41 4.90
CA THR A 169 32.80 32.68 4.74
C THR A 169 33.33 33.25 6.05
N ASP A 170 34.16 32.45 6.71
CA ASP A 170 35.07 32.85 7.76
C ASP A 170 36.07 33.85 7.17
N GLY A 171 35.76 35.13 7.36
CA GLY A 171 36.59 36.26 6.98
C GLY A 171 37.42 36.70 8.18
N THR A 172 38.62 36.13 8.30
CA THR A 172 39.67 36.68 9.15
C THR A 172 39.98 38.11 8.71
N THR A 173 39.62 39.09 9.53
CA THR A 173 40.27 40.40 9.57
C THR A 173 40.81 40.61 10.97
N VAL A 174 42.12 40.39 11.13
CA VAL A 174 42.89 40.96 12.22
C VAL A 174 43.02 42.47 11.96
N PRO A 175 42.80 43.31 12.98
CA PRO A 175 43.77 44.36 13.23
C PRO A 175 44.29 44.30 14.66
N SER A 176 45.61 44.40 14.76
CA SER A 176 46.37 44.63 15.98
C SER A 176 45.88 45.86 16.75
N ALA A 177 45.74 45.74 18.07
CA ALA A 177 46.02 46.83 19.02
C ALA A 177 46.19 46.28 20.46
N GLU A 178 47.45 46.29 20.86
CA GLU A 178 48.02 46.43 22.21
C GLU A 178 47.17 47.23 23.23
N THR A 179 47.15 46.80 24.50
CA THR A 179 47.36 47.62 25.74
C THR A 179 46.59 47.10 26.97
N THR A 180 47.35 46.50 27.90
CA THR A 180 47.42 46.76 29.36
C THR A 180 46.19 47.31 30.12
N GLN A 181 45.60 46.50 30.99
CA GLN A 181 45.61 46.66 32.47
C GLN A 181 44.93 45.50 33.17
#